data_AF-A0AAD5UWJ9-F1
#
_entry.id   AF-A0AAD5UWJ9-F1
#
_cell.length_a   1.000
_cell.length_b   1.000
_cell.length_c   1.000
_cell.angle_alpha   90.00
_cell.angle_beta   90.00
_cell.angle_gamma   90.00
#
_symmetry.space_group_name_H-M   'P 1'
#
loop_
_entity.id
_entity.type
_entity.pdbx_description
1 polymer ?
#
loop_
_entity_poly.entity_id
_entity_poly.type
_entity_poly.pdbx_seq_one_letter_code
_entity_poly.pdbx_strand_id
1 'polypeptide(L)'
;MIYSPGILVFRDDTGGWVEPLKVDVLTCAAVNAGAARNTLHGKVGGASEELKIERTMKERMGRILYLFEQQGVKDVVLGSFGTGVFKNDIKTVAKIWAELLIAPGSRFNASFDNAVFAILGRDTFEKFEEVFEEYTPKPESEMDVEEEEEEESTTQRTSPYFSSPSPYTSHGYEPSTSHGVPMKFPHAPM
;
A
#
# COMPACT_ATOMS: atom_id res chain seq x y z
N MET A 1 -15.69 15.60 -7.73
CA MET A 1 -15.55 14.94 -6.41
C MET A 1 -16.73 15.40 -5.59
N ILE A 2 -17.34 14.52 -4.81
CA ILE A 2 -18.56 14.82 -4.05
C ILE A 2 -18.33 14.39 -2.61
N TYR A 3 -18.38 15.34 -1.67
CA TYR A 3 -18.34 15.05 -0.24
C TYR A 3 -19.77 14.94 0.29
N SER A 4 -20.05 13.86 1.01
CA SER A 4 -21.38 13.51 1.50
C SER A 4 -21.29 13.28 3.00
N PRO A 5 -21.57 14.30 3.84
CA PRO A 5 -21.45 14.17 5.28
C PRO A 5 -22.64 13.41 5.89
N GLY A 6 -22.38 12.64 6.94
CA GLY A 6 -23.40 12.02 7.78
C GLY A 6 -24.23 10.92 7.12
N ILE A 7 -23.64 10.19 6.16
CA ILE A 7 -24.22 8.97 5.58
C ILE A 7 -24.36 7.89 6.67
N LEU A 8 -25.45 7.13 6.62
CA LEU A 8 -25.69 6.00 7.53
C LEU A 8 -25.40 4.67 6.82
N VAL A 9 -24.47 3.89 7.37
CA VAL A 9 -24.23 2.49 6.99
C VAL A 9 -24.99 1.61 7.99
N PHE A 10 -25.98 0.87 7.49
CA PHE A 10 -26.93 0.08 8.31
C PHE A 10 -27.00 -1.40 7.91
N ARG A 11 -26.08 -1.85 7.05
CA ARG A 11 -25.88 -3.26 6.70
C ARG A 11 -24.42 -3.68 6.82
N ASP A 12 -24.22 -4.94 7.17
CA ASP A 12 -22.92 -5.63 7.08
C ASP A 12 -22.67 -6.22 5.68
N ASP A 13 -21.48 -6.78 5.47
CA ASP A 13 -21.04 -7.39 4.20
C ASP A 13 -21.86 -8.63 3.78
N THR A 14 -22.59 -9.27 4.72
CA THR A 14 -23.52 -10.37 4.42
C THR A 14 -24.91 -9.86 4.03
N GLY A 15 -25.15 -8.55 4.13
CA GLY A 15 -26.44 -7.89 3.92
C GLY A 15 -27.34 -7.89 5.15
N GLY A 16 -26.85 -8.37 6.31
CA GLY A 16 -27.55 -8.31 7.60
C GLY A 16 -27.80 -6.87 8.06
N TRP A 17 -28.68 -6.69 9.05
CA TRP A 17 -28.94 -5.37 9.64
C TRP A 17 -28.00 -5.14 10.83
N VAL A 18 -27.41 -3.95 10.92
CA VAL A 18 -26.55 -3.53 12.03
C VAL A 18 -27.02 -2.20 12.62
N GLU A 19 -26.50 -1.83 13.80
CA GLU A 19 -26.69 -0.50 14.36
C GLU A 19 -26.12 0.56 13.38
N PRO A 20 -26.88 1.61 12.99
CA PRO A 20 -26.44 2.54 11.96
C PRO A 20 -25.17 3.31 12.31
N LEU A 21 -24.07 3.01 11.63
CA LEU A 21 -22.83 3.76 11.72
C LEU A 21 -22.92 5.03 10.87
N LYS A 22 -22.66 6.19 11.47
CA LYS A 22 -22.59 7.47 10.77
C LYS A 22 -21.17 7.72 10.26
N VAL A 23 -21.02 7.94 8.96
CA VAL A 23 -19.74 8.21 8.28
C VAL A 23 -19.88 9.36 7.28
N ASP A 24 -18.75 9.98 6.95
CA ASP A 24 -18.66 10.92 5.83
C ASP A 24 -18.04 10.21 4.62
N VAL A 25 -18.57 10.44 3.41
CA VAL A 25 -18.17 9.73 2.19
C VAL A 25 -17.69 10.71 1.12
N LEU A 26 -16.46 10.52 0.64
CA LEU A 26 -15.92 11.25 -0.50
C LEU A 26 -15.94 10.38 -1.76
N THR A 27 -16.80 10.72 -2.72
CA THR A 27 -16.86 10.06 -4.03
C THR A 27 -15.92 10.75 -5.03
N CYS A 28 -14.97 9.98 -5.56
CA CYS A 28 -14.10 10.37 -6.67
C CYS A 28 -13.95 9.20 -7.66
N ALA A 29 -13.96 9.47 -8.95
CA ALA A 29 -13.65 8.46 -9.96
C ALA A 29 -12.14 8.37 -10.19
N ALA A 30 -11.58 7.17 -10.09
CA ALA A 30 -10.22 6.89 -10.56
C ALA A 30 -10.11 7.09 -12.08
N VAL A 31 -8.89 7.09 -12.63
CA VAL A 31 -8.68 7.00 -14.08
C VAL A 31 -9.10 5.61 -14.54
N ASN A 32 -9.89 5.50 -15.60
CA ASN A 32 -10.13 4.20 -16.24
C ASN A 32 -8.93 3.88 -17.17
N ALA A 33 -7.86 3.37 -16.58
CA ALA A 33 -6.60 3.06 -17.26
C ALA A 33 -6.79 2.00 -18.36
N GLY A 34 -7.68 1.03 -18.15
CA GLY A 34 -8.07 0.06 -19.19
C GLY A 34 -8.65 0.73 -20.43
N ALA A 35 -9.54 1.71 -20.27
CA ALA A 35 -10.06 2.50 -21.39
C ALA A 35 -8.98 3.40 -22.00
N ALA A 36 -8.18 4.11 -21.18
CA ALA A 36 -7.14 5.02 -21.65
C ALA A 36 -6.14 4.32 -22.60
N ARG A 37 -5.61 3.16 -22.19
CA ARG A 37 -4.70 2.34 -23.01
C ARG A 37 -5.31 1.92 -24.35
N ASN A 38 -6.62 1.66 -24.38
CA ASN A 38 -7.34 1.23 -25.59
C ASN A 38 -7.65 2.38 -26.57
N THR A 39 -7.69 3.63 -26.12
CA THR A 39 -7.99 4.79 -27.01
C THR A 39 -6.89 5.10 -28.03
N LEU A 40 -5.71 4.47 -27.93
CA LEU A 40 -4.55 4.69 -28.83
C LEU A 40 -4.56 3.82 -30.09
N HIS A 41 -5.76 3.48 -30.60
CA HIS A 41 -5.99 2.83 -31.90
C HIS A 41 -5.12 1.59 -32.17
N GLY A 42 -5.09 0.64 -31.21
CA GLY A 42 -4.41 -0.66 -31.40
C GLY A 42 -2.88 -0.62 -31.26
N LYS A 43 -2.28 0.53 -31.02
CA LYS A 43 -0.95 0.60 -30.40
C LYS A 43 -1.16 0.53 -28.89
N VAL A 44 -0.59 -0.51 -28.24
CA VAL A 44 -0.55 -0.59 -26.78
C VAL A 44 -0.02 0.73 -26.24
N GLY A 45 -0.73 1.33 -25.29
CA GLY A 45 -0.28 2.58 -24.66
C GLY A 45 1.12 2.41 -24.12
N GLY A 46 2.08 3.11 -24.72
CA GLY A 46 3.48 3.05 -24.29
C GLY A 46 3.67 3.78 -22.96
N ALA A 47 4.92 3.83 -22.48
CA ALA A 47 5.29 4.48 -21.23
C ALA A 47 4.74 5.92 -21.07
N SER A 48 4.55 6.65 -22.18
CA SER A 48 3.97 8.00 -22.17
C SER A 48 2.49 8.07 -21.78
N GLU A 49 1.73 6.98 -21.90
CA GLU A 49 0.33 6.93 -21.44
C GLU A 49 0.25 6.51 -19.96
N GLU A 50 1.08 5.54 -19.54
CA GLU A 50 1.20 5.19 -18.11
C GLU A 50 1.59 6.39 -17.26
N LEU A 51 2.56 7.20 -17.72
CA LEU A 51 2.94 8.45 -17.04
C LEU A 51 1.79 9.48 -16.95
N LYS A 52 0.85 9.51 -17.91
CA LYS A 52 -0.34 10.37 -17.82
C LYS A 52 -1.36 9.81 -16.83
N ILE A 53 -1.56 8.50 -16.84
CA ILE A 53 -2.45 7.79 -15.90
C ILE A 53 -1.95 8.02 -14.47
N GLU A 54 -0.67 7.73 -14.20
CA GLU A 54 0.00 7.93 -12.92
C GLU A 54 -0.10 9.38 -12.44
N ARG A 55 0.30 10.36 -13.29
CA ARG A 55 0.18 11.79 -12.95
C ARG A 55 -1.26 12.20 -12.63
N THR A 56 -2.23 11.72 -13.39
CA THR A 56 -3.64 12.04 -13.18
C THR A 56 -4.20 11.37 -11.93
N MET A 57 -3.74 10.15 -11.60
CA MET A 57 -4.08 9.46 -10.37
C MET A 57 -3.48 10.20 -9.15
N LYS A 58 -2.20 10.56 -9.19
CA LYS A 58 -1.52 11.32 -8.12
C LYS A 58 -2.21 12.66 -7.83
N GLU A 59 -2.57 13.42 -8.87
CA GLU A 59 -3.36 14.65 -8.72
C GLU A 59 -4.75 14.39 -8.08
N ARG A 60 -5.47 13.35 -8.51
CA ARG A 60 -6.78 13.01 -7.94
C ARG A 60 -6.69 12.53 -6.50
N MET A 61 -5.70 11.72 -6.16
CA MET A 61 -5.46 11.16 -4.83
C MET A 61 -5.00 12.25 -3.86
N GLY A 62 -4.12 13.17 -4.29
CA GLY A 62 -3.78 14.37 -3.52
C GLY A 62 -5.01 15.24 -3.22
N ARG A 63 -5.92 15.41 -4.20
CA ARG A 63 -7.19 16.11 -3.98
C ARG A 63 -8.17 15.37 -3.06
N ILE A 64 -8.09 14.03 -2.95
CA ILE A 64 -8.90 13.25 -2.01
C ILE A 64 -8.49 13.61 -0.58
N LEU A 65 -7.19 13.52 -0.30
CA LEU A 65 -6.62 13.83 1.02
C LEU A 65 -6.79 15.31 1.37
N TYR A 66 -6.53 16.22 0.43
CA TYR A 66 -6.75 17.65 0.65
C TYR A 66 -8.21 17.95 1.02
N LEU A 67 -9.19 17.33 0.36
CA LEU A 67 -10.59 17.57 0.71
C LEU A 67 -10.91 17.06 2.12
N PHE A 68 -10.47 15.85 2.49
CA PHE A 68 -10.63 15.34 3.86
C PHE A 68 -9.98 16.25 4.91
N GLU A 69 -8.75 16.72 4.66
CA GLU A 69 -8.05 17.72 5.50
C GLU A 69 -8.87 19.01 5.65
N GLN A 70 -9.42 19.56 4.56
CA GLN A 70 -10.26 20.77 4.61
C GLN A 70 -11.61 20.55 5.31
N GLN A 71 -12.08 19.32 5.49
CA GLN A 71 -13.27 19.00 6.29
C GLN A 71 -12.93 18.65 7.75
N GLY A 72 -11.65 18.66 8.13
CA GLY A 72 -11.20 18.32 9.48
C GLY A 72 -11.31 16.84 9.81
N VAL A 73 -11.41 15.95 8.80
CA VAL A 73 -11.47 14.50 9.00
C VAL A 73 -10.13 14.01 9.55
N LYS A 74 -10.18 13.19 10.61
CA LYS A 74 -9.01 12.64 11.29
C LYS A 74 -8.75 11.17 11.02
N ASP A 75 -9.80 10.40 10.81
CA ASP A 75 -9.72 8.97 10.50
C ASP A 75 -10.18 8.75 9.06
N VAL A 76 -9.31 8.20 8.21
CA VAL A 76 -9.63 7.92 6.80
C VAL A 76 -9.53 6.43 6.49
N VAL A 77 -10.56 5.91 5.83
CA VAL A 77 -10.55 4.57 5.24
C VAL A 77 -10.33 4.71 3.73
N LEU A 78 -9.21 4.19 3.26
CA LEU A 78 -8.74 4.19 1.87
C LEU A 78 -8.68 2.75 1.34
N GLY A 79 -8.22 2.59 0.09
CA GLY A 79 -8.06 1.27 -0.50
C GLY A 79 -7.36 1.29 -1.86
N SER A 80 -7.51 0.18 -2.60
CA SER A 80 -6.91 -0.07 -3.92
C SER A 80 -7.61 0.71 -5.05
N PHE A 81 -7.61 2.04 -4.92
CA PHE A 81 -8.38 2.99 -5.70
C PHE A 81 -8.20 2.81 -7.22
N GLY A 82 -9.20 2.20 -7.86
CA GLY A 82 -9.25 2.01 -9.31
C GLY A 82 -8.47 0.81 -9.87
N THR A 83 -7.94 -0.10 -9.06
CA THR A 83 -7.17 -1.26 -9.57
C THR A 83 -8.07 -2.32 -10.24
N GLY A 84 -9.30 -2.51 -9.74
CA GLY A 84 -10.23 -3.56 -10.17
C GLY A 84 -10.73 -3.45 -11.63
N VAL A 85 -11.93 -2.88 -11.84
CA VAL A 85 -12.51 -2.73 -13.20
C VAL A 85 -11.73 -1.71 -14.03
N PHE A 86 -11.18 -0.68 -13.40
CA PHE A 86 -10.49 0.43 -14.07
C PHE A 86 -9.02 0.12 -14.42
N LYS A 87 -8.46 -1.01 -13.96
CA LYS A 87 -7.14 -1.55 -14.36
C LYS A 87 -5.95 -0.62 -14.08
N ASN A 88 -6.00 0.22 -13.06
CA ASN A 88 -4.78 0.88 -12.56
C ASN A 88 -3.85 -0.19 -11.98
N ASP A 89 -2.54 0.00 -12.11
CA ASP A 89 -1.59 -0.92 -11.48
C ASP A 89 -1.65 -0.81 -9.96
N ILE A 90 -1.49 -1.95 -9.27
CA ILE A 90 -1.62 -2.03 -7.81
C ILE A 90 -0.45 -1.33 -7.13
N LYS A 91 0.79 -1.56 -7.58
CA LYS A 91 1.99 -0.94 -7.01
C LYS A 91 2.02 0.55 -7.28
N THR A 92 1.61 1.01 -8.47
CA THR A 92 1.47 2.44 -8.76
C THR A 92 0.48 3.13 -7.79
N VAL A 93 -0.68 2.54 -7.53
CA VAL A 93 -1.66 3.12 -6.60
C VAL A 93 -1.16 3.09 -5.15
N ALA A 94 -0.54 1.99 -4.70
CA ALA A 94 0.07 1.89 -3.37
C ALA A 94 1.17 2.94 -3.18
N LYS A 95 2.08 3.07 -4.16
CA LYS A 95 3.18 4.04 -4.17
C LYS A 95 2.67 5.47 -4.08
N ILE A 96 1.67 5.84 -4.87
CA ILE A 96 1.09 7.20 -4.81
C ILE A 96 0.52 7.47 -3.41
N TRP A 97 -0.12 6.49 -2.75
CA TRP A 97 -0.57 6.67 -1.38
C TRP A 97 0.60 6.84 -0.40
N ALA A 98 1.65 6.01 -0.50
CA ALA A 98 2.83 6.11 0.33
C ALA A 98 3.55 7.47 0.18
N GLU A 99 3.76 7.95 -1.05
CA GLU A 99 4.33 9.25 -1.40
C GLU A 99 3.51 10.47 -0.92
N LEU A 100 2.22 10.28 -0.64
CA LEU A 100 1.33 11.34 -0.16
C LEU A 100 1.21 11.36 1.36
N LEU A 101 1.37 10.21 2.02
CA LEU A 101 1.07 10.00 3.44
C LEU A 101 2.31 9.75 4.32
N ILE A 102 3.23 8.87 3.93
CA ILE A 102 4.29 8.36 4.83
C ILE A 102 5.72 8.58 4.36
N ALA A 103 5.96 8.79 3.05
CA ALA A 103 7.28 9.09 2.53
C ALA A 103 7.89 10.34 3.20
N PRO A 104 9.23 10.43 3.36
CA PRO A 104 9.87 11.63 3.90
C PRO A 104 9.44 12.91 3.17
N GLY A 105 8.92 13.89 3.92
CA GLY A 105 8.40 15.14 3.36
C GLY A 105 7.00 15.04 2.71
N SER A 106 6.27 13.94 2.91
CA SER A 106 4.88 13.76 2.45
C SER A 106 3.97 14.91 2.88
N ARG A 107 3.18 15.45 1.93
CA ARG A 107 2.29 16.59 2.18
C ARG A 107 1.23 16.32 3.26
N PHE A 108 0.77 15.09 3.42
CA PHE A 108 -0.34 14.75 4.33
C PHE A 108 0.08 13.93 5.55
N ASN A 109 1.37 13.88 5.89
CA ASN A 109 1.91 13.07 6.99
C ASN A 109 1.38 13.44 8.40
N ALA A 110 0.89 14.66 8.59
CA ALA A 110 0.31 15.14 9.84
C ALA A 110 -1.18 15.55 9.69
N SER A 111 -1.81 15.25 8.56
CA SER A 111 -3.21 15.64 8.29
C SER A 111 -4.22 14.74 9.01
N PHE A 112 -3.90 13.45 9.14
CA PHE A 112 -4.78 12.40 9.69
C PHE A 112 -4.15 11.76 10.91
N ASP A 113 -5.01 11.39 11.87
CA ASP A 113 -4.60 10.69 13.09
C ASP A 113 -4.54 9.17 12.82
N ASN A 114 -5.41 8.65 11.94
CA ASN A 114 -5.38 7.28 11.44
C ASN A 114 -5.68 7.21 9.93
N ALA A 115 -4.92 6.40 9.19
CA ALA A 115 -5.20 6.05 7.80
C ALA A 115 -5.21 4.52 7.63
N VAL A 116 -6.36 3.95 7.28
CA VAL A 116 -6.57 2.50 7.15
C VAL A 116 -6.79 2.13 5.69
N PHE A 117 -6.04 1.14 5.20
CA PHE A 117 -6.24 0.59 3.85
C PHE A 117 -7.10 -0.67 3.91
N ALA A 118 -8.41 -0.52 3.65
CA ALA A 118 -9.35 -1.63 3.58
C ALA A 118 -9.23 -2.36 2.22
N ILE A 119 -8.22 -3.21 2.10
CA ILE A 119 -7.91 -3.95 0.85
C ILE A 119 -8.59 -5.33 0.88
N LEU A 120 -9.45 -5.59 -0.13
CA LEU A 120 -10.01 -6.91 -0.37
C LEU A 120 -9.10 -7.73 -1.30
N GLY A 121 -8.83 -8.97 -0.92
CA GLY A 121 -8.06 -9.94 -1.72
C GLY A 121 -6.56 -9.94 -1.40
N ARG A 122 -6.02 -11.13 -1.11
CA ARG A 122 -4.64 -11.35 -0.65
C ARG A 122 -3.59 -10.74 -1.59
N ASP A 123 -3.61 -11.10 -2.88
CA ASP A 123 -2.64 -10.62 -3.88
C ASP A 123 -2.60 -9.09 -4.05
N THR A 124 -3.65 -8.38 -3.65
CA THR A 124 -3.70 -6.91 -3.67
C THR A 124 -3.23 -6.32 -2.35
N PHE A 125 -3.52 -7.00 -1.23
CA PHE A 125 -3.01 -6.65 0.09
C PHE A 125 -1.49 -6.79 0.15
N GLU A 126 -0.93 -7.95 -0.23
CA GLU A 126 0.52 -8.24 -0.20
C GLU A 126 1.33 -7.21 -1.03
N LYS A 127 0.80 -6.76 -2.17
CA LYS A 127 1.44 -5.71 -3.01
C LYS A 127 1.29 -4.29 -2.45
N PHE A 128 0.32 -4.06 -1.57
CA PHE A 128 0.20 -2.82 -0.82
C PHE A 128 1.17 -2.85 0.37
N GLU A 129 1.27 -3.98 1.06
CA GLU A 129 2.19 -4.23 2.17
C GLU A 129 3.65 -4.07 1.73
N GLU A 130 4.09 -4.82 0.71
CA GLU A 130 5.42 -4.71 0.08
C GLU A 130 5.81 -3.26 -0.24
N VAL A 131 4.89 -2.50 -0.85
CA VAL A 131 5.15 -1.10 -1.22
C VAL A 131 5.11 -0.17 -0.01
N PHE A 132 4.38 -0.47 1.07
CA PHE A 132 4.38 0.37 2.28
C PHE A 132 5.60 0.10 3.17
N GLU A 133 6.13 -1.12 3.16
CA GLU A 133 7.40 -1.47 3.79
C GLU A 133 8.56 -0.65 3.20
N GLU A 134 8.61 -0.47 1.86
CA GLU A 134 9.61 0.39 1.19
C GLU A 134 9.70 1.84 1.71
N TYR A 135 8.62 2.38 2.31
CA TYR A 135 8.55 3.77 2.82
C TYR A 135 8.48 3.84 4.35
N THR A 136 8.42 2.70 5.03
CA THR A 136 8.42 2.64 6.49
C THR A 136 9.88 2.63 6.96
N PRO A 137 10.33 3.58 7.82
CA PRO A 137 11.68 3.54 8.33
C PRO A 137 11.94 2.23 9.08
N LYS A 138 12.93 1.44 8.64
CA LYS A 138 13.45 0.33 9.45
C LYS A 138 13.96 0.88 10.78
N PRO A 139 13.77 0.18 11.90
CA PRO A 139 14.42 0.56 13.16
C PRO A 139 15.93 0.52 12.99
N GLU A 140 16.65 1.42 13.67
CA GLU A 140 18.10 1.59 13.50
C GLU A 140 18.89 0.28 13.71
N SER A 141 18.39 -0.61 14.58
CA SER A 141 18.95 -1.94 14.86
C SER A 141 18.95 -2.95 13.70
N GLU A 142 18.27 -2.66 12.58
CA GLU A 142 18.28 -3.51 11.38
C GLU A 142 19.25 -3.00 10.29
N MET A 143 19.72 -1.75 10.38
CA MET A 143 20.73 -1.22 9.44
C MET A 143 22.15 -1.71 9.79
N ASP A 144 22.47 -1.83 11.08
CA ASP A 144 23.78 -2.34 11.53
C ASP A 144 24.04 -3.79 11.07
N VAL A 145 22.99 -4.62 10.91
CA VAL A 145 23.11 -6.04 10.52
C VAL A 145 23.31 -6.20 9.00
N GLU A 146 22.64 -5.38 8.18
CA GLU A 146 22.80 -5.42 6.73
C GLU A 146 24.19 -4.91 6.29
N GLU A 147 24.78 -3.94 7.00
CA GLU A 147 26.17 -3.52 6.76
C GLU A 147 27.21 -4.58 7.21
N GLU A 148 27.01 -5.25 8.35
CA GLU A 148 27.91 -6.34 8.80
C GLU A 148 27.87 -7.56 7.85
N GLU A 149 26.70 -7.95 7.33
CA GLU A 149 26.61 -9.08 6.38
C GLU A 149 27.29 -8.78 5.01
N GLU A 150 27.25 -7.54 4.51
CA GLU A 150 27.98 -7.16 3.27
C GLU A 150 29.51 -7.12 3.46
N GLU A 151 30.02 -6.66 4.62
CA GLU A 151 31.46 -6.72 4.93
C GLU A 151 31.96 -8.16 5.14
N GLU A 152 31.20 -9.03 5.83
CA GLU A 152 31.61 -10.40 6.10
C GLU A 152 31.59 -11.26 4.81
N SER A 153 30.60 -11.05 3.94
CA SER A 153 30.51 -11.59 2.58
C SER A 153 31.74 -11.28 1.72
N THR A 154 32.25 -10.05 1.80
CA THR A 154 33.36 -9.57 0.97
C THR A 154 34.72 -10.19 1.36
N THR A 155 34.86 -10.65 2.61
CA THR A 155 36.17 -10.99 3.21
C THR A 155 36.61 -12.45 2.97
N GLN A 156 35.71 -13.37 2.60
CA GLN A 156 36.03 -14.80 2.47
C GLN A 156 36.47 -15.25 1.06
N ARG A 157 37.68 -14.85 0.61
CA ARG A 157 38.36 -15.44 -0.57
C ARG A 157 39.88 -15.70 -0.41
N THR A 158 40.25 -16.60 0.50
CA THR A 158 41.34 -17.62 0.39
C THR A 158 41.09 -18.63 1.53
N SER A 159 41.40 -19.93 1.50
CA SER A 159 42.07 -20.84 0.57
C SER A 159 41.47 -22.27 0.76
N PRO A 160 41.68 -23.27 -0.12
CA PRO A 160 40.87 -24.49 -0.15
C PRO A 160 41.43 -25.63 0.73
N TYR A 161 40.57 -26.48 1.30
CA TYR A 161 40.83 -27.94 1.40
C TYR A 161 39.53 -28.77 1.55
N PHE A 162 39.60 -30.00 1.06
CA PHE A 162 38.51 -30.99 0.90
C PHE A 162 38.10 -31.68 2.22
N SER A 163 36.80 -32.00 2.40
CA SER A 163 36.30 -33.39 2.50
C SER A 163 34.77 -33.47 2.69
N SER A 164 34.18 -34.58 2.22
CA SER A 164 32.75 -34.93 2.27
C SER A 164 32.62 -36.47 2.28
N PRO A 165 31.42 -37.12 2.37
CA PRO A 165 30.15 -36.75 3.01
C PRO A 165 29.55 -37.88 3.90
N SER A 166 28.42 -37.65 4.58
CA SER A 166 27.37 -38.68 4.80
C SER A 166 26.04 -38.11 5.36
N PRO A 167 24.89 -38.81 5.20
CA PRO A 167 23.56 -38.16 5.06
C PRO A 167 22.46 -38.66 6.04
N TYR A 168 21.20 -38.25 5.79
CA TYR A 168 19.93 -38.57 6.50
C TYR A 168 19.78 -37.83 7.86
N THR A 169 18.63 -37.30 8.31
CA THR A 169 17.27 -36.98 7.75
C THR A 169 16.65 -35.87 8.65
N SER A 170 15.46 -35.27 8.48
CA SER A 170 14.29 -35.44 7.59
C SER A 170 13.44 -34.14 7.59
N HIS A 171 12.41 -34.03 6.74
CA HIS A 171 11.42 -32.95 6.80
C HIS A 171 10.47 -33.04 8.00
N GLY A 172 10.15 -31.89 8.59
CA GLY A 172 8.94 -31.63 9.37
C GLY A 172 8.24 -30.40 8.80
N TYR A 173 6.93 -30.47 8.60
CA TYR A 173 6.10 -29.40 8.04
C TYR A 173 4.91 -29.21 8.98
N GLU A 174 4.76 -28.03 9.58
CA GLU A 174 3.56 -27.65 10.34
C GLU A 174 2.94 -26.36 9.76
N PRO A 175 1.60 -26.30 9.62
CA PRO A 175 0.92 -25.13 9.09
C PRO A 175 0.38 -24.22 10.20
N SER A 176 0.43 -22.90 10.01
CA SER A 176 -0.32 -21.97 10.86
C SER A 176 -0.88 -20.76 10.09
N THR A 177 -2.22 -20.73 10.03
CA THR A 177 -3.11 -19.61 10.36
C THR A 177 -2.82 -18.19 9.84
N SER A 178 -3.81 -17.65 9.13
CA SER A 178 -3.95 -16.21 8.80
C SER A 178 -3.99 -15.34 10.06
N HIS A 179 -3.07 -14.38 10.15
CA HIS A 179 -3.12 -13.30 11.12
C HIS A 179 -3.32 -11.98 10.36
N GLY A 180 -4.44 -11.31 10.58
CA GLY A 180 -4.58 -9.91 10.21
C GLY A 180 -3.94 -9.04 11.28
N VAL A 181 -2.82 -8.40 10.96
CA VAL A 181 -2.10 -7.52 11.90
C VAL A 181 -2.57 -6.07 11.66
N PRO A 182 -3.15 -5.38 12.66
CA PRO A 182 -3.43 -3.96 12.52
C PRO A 182 -2.14 -3.16 12.68
N MET A 183 -1.66 -2.53 11.61
CA MET A 183 -0.61 -1.51 11.72
C MET A 183 -1.11 -0.36 12.60
N LYS A 184 -0.42 -0.11 13.72
CA LYS A 184 -0.54 1.12 14.50
C LYS A 184 0.72 1.94 14.26
N PHE A 185 0.56 3.13 13.70
CA PHE A 185 1.64 4.09 13.54
C PHE A 185 1.98 4.75 14.90
N PRO A 186 3.26 5.01 15.20
CA PRO A 186 3.64 5.76 16.38
C PRO A 186 3.14 7.21 16.27
N HIS A 187 2.59 7.76 17.36
CA HIS A 187 2.25 9.19 17.41
C HIS A 187 3.51 10.04 17.28
N ALA A 188 3.47 11.04 16.40
CA ALA A 188 4.50 12.06 16.32
C ALA A 188 4.57 12.84 17.65
N PRO A 189 5.77 13.11 18.21
CA PRO A 189 5.91 14.00 19.36
C PRO A 189 5.58 15.46 18.97
N MET A 190 5.00 16.21 19.92
CA MET A 190 4.82 17.67 19.83
C MET A 190 6.11 18.44 20.11
#